data_AF-A0A1Y4I888-F1
#
_entry.id   AF-A0A1Y4I888-F1
#
_cell.length_a   1.000
_cell.length_b   1.000
_cell.length_c   1.000
_cell.angle_alpha   90.00
_cell.angle_beta   90.00
_cell.angle_gamma   90.00
#
_symmetry.space_group_name_H-M   'P 1'
#
loop_
_entity.id
_entity.type
_entity.pdbx_description
1 polymer ?
#
loop_
_entity_poly.entity_id
_entity_poly.type
_entity_poly.pdbx_seq_one_letter_code
_entity_poly.pdbx_strand_id
1 'polypeptide(L)' 'MIKPNVYTNEDKDIRICSECGKEVERADMLFTKDCRGIPFRLLCWNCYEVAMLGGYDGEYYDESDEQIEADY' A
#
# COMPACT_ATOMS: atom_id res chain seq x y z
N MET A 1 -42.40 17.85 7.93
CA MET A 1 -41.82 16.54 8.33
C MET A 1 -40.39 16.50 7.82
N ILE A 2 -39.43 16.76 8.71
CA ILE A 2 -38.01 16.67 8.38
C ILE A 2 -37.69 15.17 8.43
N LYS A 3 -37.38 14.56 7.29
CA LYS A 3 -36.91 13.17 7.27
C LYS A 3 -35.53 13.16 7.96
N PRO A 4 -35.27 12.28 8.94
CA PRO A 4 -33.93 12.16 9.50
C PRO A 4 -32.98 11.81 8.35
N ASN A 5 -31.90 12.58 8.24
CA ASN A 5 -30.79 12.27 7.36
C ASN A 5 -30.12 11.03 7.94
N VAL A 6 -30.56 9.86 7.48
CA VAL A 6 -29.88 8.59 7.73
C VAL A 6 -28.61 8.65 6.89
N TYR A 7 -27.55 9.26 7.43
CA TYR A 7 -26.20 8.96 6.98
C TYR A 7 -26.01 7.48 7.26
N THR A 8 -26.28 6.66 6.25
CA THR A 8 -25.93 5.26 6.26
C THR A 8 -24.44 5.20 6.52
N ASN A 9 -24.02 4.56 7.62
CA ASN A 9 -22.64 4.11 7.75
C ASN A 9 -22.41 3.16 6.57
N GLU A 10 -21.91 3.71 5.46
CA GLU A 10 -21.37 2.95 4.35
C GLU A 10 -20.32 2.01 4.97
N ASP A 11 -20.42 0.71 4.68
CA ASP A 11 -19.51 -0.30 5.21
C ASP A 11 -18.07 0.14 4.92
N LYS A 12 -17.39 0.67 5.94
CA LYS A 12 -16.03 1.18 5.81
C LYS A 12 -15.15 0.03 5.37
N ASP A 13 -14.43 0.20 4.27
CA ASP A 13 -13.47 -0.79 3.79
C ASP A 13 -12.25 -0.78 4.72
N ILE A 14 -12.26 -1.62 5.75
CA ILE A 14 -11.16 -1.76 6.70
C ILE A 14 -10.18 -2.82 6.19
N ARG A 15 -8.89 -2.48 6.22
CA ARG A 15 -7.78 -3.36 5.81
C ARG A 15 -6.74 -3.42 6.91
N ILE A 16 -5.91 -4.46 6.87
CA ILE A 16 -4.79 -4.63 7.79
C ILE A 16 -3.51 -4.12 7.11
N CYS A 17 -2.81 -3.19 7.76
CA CYS A 17 -1.49 -2.73 7.30
C CYS A 17 -0.49 -3.88 7.36
N SER A 18 0.18 -4.18 6.25
CA SER A 18 1.13 -5.30 6.19
C SER A 18 2.43 -5.07 6.97
N GLU A 19 2.74 -3.83 7.34
CA GLU A 19 3.93 -3.49 8.14
C GLU A 19 3.66 -3.55 9.64
N CYS A 20 2.59 -2.91 10.12
CA CYS A 20 2.32 -2.79 11.57
C CYS A 20 1.14 -3.62 12.08
N GLY A 21 0.41 -4.32 11.20
CA GLY A 21 -0.71 -5.20 11.57
C GLY A 21 -1.98 -4.50 12.05
N LYS A 22 -2.04 -3.16 11.98
CA LYS A 22 -3.22 -2.39 12.43
C LYS A 22 -4.34 -2.40 11.39
N GLU A 23 -5.57 -2.44 11.86
CA GLU A 23 -6.77 -2.15 11.07
C GLU A 23 -6.85 -0.66 10.74
N VAL A 24 -6.99 -0.33 9.45
CA VAL A 24 -7.00 1.03 8.93
C VAL A 24 -8.02 1.11 7.80
N GLU A 25 -8.75 2.24 7.71
CA GLU A 25 -9.63 2.50 6.57
C GLU A 25 -8.82 2.52 5.28
N ARG A 26 -9.31 1.86 4.23
CA ARG A 26 -8.62 1.80 2.93
C ARG A 26 -8.31 3.20 2.38
N ALA A 27 -9.14 4.19 2.68
CA ALA A 27 -8.93 5.59 2.30
C ALA A 27 -7.65 6.21 2.91
N ASP A 28 -7.20 5.71 4.07
CA ASP A 28 -6.03 6.18 4.82
C ASP A 28 -4.77 5.31 4.57
N MET A 29 -4.76 4.58 3.45
CA MET A 29 -3.66 3.70 3.05
C MET A 29 -3.13 4.05 1.67
N LEU A 30 -1.82 3.89 1.50
CA LEU A 30 -1.10 4.17 0.26
C LEU A 30 -0.29 2.96 -0.19
N PHE A 31 -0.22 2.79 -1.51
CA PHE A 31 0.73 1.85 -2.10
C PHE A 31 2.12 2.47 -2.11
N THR A 32 3.08 1.78 -1.50
CA THR A 32 4.50 2.05 -1.70
C THR A 32 4.90 1.70 -3.13
N LYS A 33 6.08 2.16 -3.55
CA LYS A 33 6.61 1.89 -4.87
C LYS A 33 8.02 1.33 -4.78
N ASP A 34 8.33 0.38 -5.64
CA ASP A 34 9.69 -0.13 -5.79
C ASP A 34 10.61 0.88 -6.51
N CYS A 35 11.88 0.51 -6.71
CA CYS A 35 12.87 1.36 -7.38
C CYS A 35 12.52 1.72 -8.83
N ARG A 36 11.60 0.99 -9.47
CA ARG A 36 11.09 1.26 -10.83
C ARG A 36 9.73 1.98 -10.82
N GLY A 37 9.22 2.37 -9.65
CA GLY A 37 7.96 3.08 -9.49
C GLY A 37 6.72 2.18 -9.54
N ILE A 38 6.89 0.86 -9.52
CA ILE A 38 5.82 -0.14 -9.56
C ILE A 38 5.19 -0.24 -8.16
N PRO A 39 3.85 -0.22 -8.02
CA PRO A 39 3.19 -0.44 -6.74
C PRO A 39 3.62 -1.76 -6.09
N PHE A 40 4.07 -1.71 -4.84
CA PHE A 40 4.59 -2.90 -4.14
C PHE A 40 3.63 -3.41 -3.06
N ARG A 41 3.44 -2.67 -1.96
CA ARG A 41 2.56 -3.08 -0.86
C ARG A 41 1.71 -1.93 -0.34
N LEU A 42 0.56 -2.28 0.25
CA LEU A 42 -0.39 -1.31 0.79
C LEU A 42 -0.13 -1.10 2.28
N LEU A 43 0.23 0.12 2.67
CA LEU A 43 0.56 0.49 4.04
C LEU A 43 -0.34 1.61 4.55
N CYS A 44 -0.52 1.67 5.87
CA CYS A 44 -1.08 2.87 6.50
C CYS A 44 -0.13 4.06 6.34
N TRP A 45 -0.66 5.28 6.39
CA TRP A 45 0.10 6.52 6.19
C TRP A 45 1.46 6.55 6.92
N ASN A 46 1.47 6.23 8.22
CA ASN A 46 2.69 6.29 9.03
C ASN A 46 3.76 5.28 8.57
N CYS A 47 3.36 4.07 8.18
CA CYS A 47 4.29 3.06 7.68
C CYS A 47 4.74 3.39 6.24
N TYR A 48 3.85 3.97 5.42
CA TYR A 48 4.18 4.46 4.09
C TYR A 48 5.29 5.53 4.13
N GLU A 49 5.16 6.52 5.01
CA GLU A 49 6.17 7.58 5.14
C GLU A 49 7.55 6.99 5.44
N VAL A 50 7.64 6.08 6.41
CA VAL A 50 8.90 5.43 6.80
C VAL A 50 9.45 4.56 5.67
N ALA A 51 8.62 3.73 5.05
CA ALA A 51 9.04 2.84 3.96
C ALA A 51 9.55 3.60 2.74
N MET A 52 9.01 4.79 2.45
CA MET A 52 9.35 5.60 1.29
C MET A 52 10.41 6.68 1.57
N LEU A 53 11.00 6.74 2.78
CA LEU A 53 12.05 7.72 3.12
C LEU A 53 13.25 7.65 2.16
N GLY A 54 13.57 6.45 1.68
CA GLY A 54 14.66 6.21 0.72
C GLY A 54 14.30 6.52 -0.74
N GLY A 55 13.07 6.96 -1.02
CA GLY A 55 12.54 7.20 -2.36
C GLY A 55 11.88 5.98 -3.02
N TYR A 56 12.14 4.78 -2.50
CA TYR A 56 11.47 3.53 -2.88
C TYR A 56 11.43 2.55 -1.69
N ASP A 57 10.56 1.56 -1.79
CA ASP A 57 10.36 0.48 -0.81
C ASP A 57 10.92 -0.84 -1.37
N GLY A 58 11.53 -1.66 -0.51
CA GLY A 58 12.24 -2.87 -0.88
C GLY A 58 13.71 -2.67 -1.25
N GLU A 59 14.33 -3.70 -1.80
CA GLU A 59 15.73 -3.67 -2.26
C GLU A 59 15.83 -3.11 -3.68
N TYR A 60 16.97 -2.51 -4.01
CA TYR A 60 17.26 -2.12 -5.38
C TYR A 60 17.53 -3.38 -6.21
N TYR A 61 16.84 -3.52 -7.34
CA TYR A 61 17.11 -4.58 -8.31
C TYR A 61 17.37 -3.99 -9.69
N ASP A 62 18.35 -4.55 -10.40
CA ASP A 62 18.64 -4.24 -11.79
C ASP A 62 18.54 -5.47 -12.70
N GLU A 63 18.85 -5.31 -13.98
CA GLU A 63 18.75 -6.40 -14.95
C GLU A 63 19.70 -7.58 -14.62
N SER A 64 20.73 -7.37 -13.80
CA SER A 64 21.63 -8.46 -13.36
C SER A 64 21.00 -9.37 -12.30
N ASP A 65 19.96 -8.90 -11.61
CA ASP A 65 19.16 -9.69 -10.68
C ASP A 65 18.11 -10.54 -11.40
N GLU A 66 17.88 -10.32 -12.69
CA GLU A 66 16.97 -11.12 -13.48
C GLU A 66 17.61 -12.49 -13.76
N GLN A 67 17.13 -13.56 -13.12
CA GLN A 67 17.41 -14.94 -13.52
C GLN A 67 16.66 -15.27 -14.82
N ILE A 68 17.13 -14.72 -15.93
CA ILE A 68 16.74 -15.11 -17.29
C ILE A 68 17.58 -16.32 -17.73
N GLU A 69 17.37 -17.47 -17.10
CA GLU A 69 17.83 -18.73 -17.69
C GLU A 69 17.06 -18.92 -19.00
N ALA A 70 17.76 -18.79 -20.12
CA ALA A 70 17.23 -18.97 -21.47
C ALA A 70 17.02 -20.46 -21.79
N ASP A 71 16.28 -21.17 -20.95
CA ASP A 71 15.83 -22.54 -21.22
C ASP A 71 14.37 -22.50 -21.69
N TYR A 72 14.18 -22.05 -22.94
CA TYR A 72 12.93 -22.24 -23.70
C TYR A 72 13.19 -22.47 -25.19
#